data_AF-A0A2E8KXT0-F1
#
_entry.id   AF-A0A2E8KXT0-F1
#
_cell.length_a   1.000
_cell.length_b   1.000
_cell.length_c   1.000
_cell.angle_alpha   90.00
_cell.angle_beta   90.00
_cell.angle_gamma   90.00
#
_symmetry.space_group_name_H-M   'P 1'
#
loop_
_entity.id
_entity.type
_entity.pdbx_description
1 polymer ?
#
loop_
_entity_poly.entity_id
_entity_poly.type
_entity_poly.pdbx_seq_one_letter_code
_entity_poly.pdbx_strand_id
1 'polypeptide(L)'
;MLMTAFVSAQDSTATAPKSPRKAVVYSIIPGGGQLYNGKKIKAALMFGAQFWMLYQFQTNRSSYNSWDDGSYTKPREYYRNNRNKYAWYSAFVYIYNLADALVDSHLSDFDEKNEKVDKTQN
;
A
#
# COMPACT_ATOMS: atom_id res chain seq x y z
N MET A 1 -5.15 6.59 26.12
CA MET A 1 -5.76 5.29 25.74
C MET A 1 -7.04 5.55 24.93
N LEU A 2 -6.93 5.99 23.66
CA LEU A 2 -8.12 6.25 22.81
C LEU A 2 -7.93 5.87 21.33
N MET A 3 -6.76 5.36 20.92
CA MET A 3 -6.52 4.90 19.54
C MET A 3 -6.69 3.38 19.34
N THR A 4 -6.87 2.60 20.41
CA THR A 4 -6.90 1.12 20.31
C THR A 4 -8.29 0.55 19.99
N ALA A 5 -9.38 1.31 20.21
CA ALA A 5 -10.74 0.76 20.07
C ALA A 5 -11.23 0.63 18.61
N PHE A 6 -10.66 1.37 17.65
CA PHE A 6 -11.02 1.23 16.23
C PHE A 6 -10.31 0.06 15.53
N VAL A 7 -9.32 -0.56 16.18
CA VAL A 7 -8.53 -1.67 15.61
C VAL A 7 -9.26 -3.01 15.77
N SER A 8 -10.14 -3.16 16.77
CA SER A 8 -10.72 -4.46 17.14
C SER A 8 -12.01 -4.85 16.41
N ALA A 9 -12.58 -3.98 15.56
CA ALA A 9 -13.88 -4.23 14.92
C ALA A 9 -13.79 -4.90 13.54
N GLN A 10 -12.63 -5.43 13.15
CA GLN A 10 -12.40 -6.00 11.82
C GLN A 10 -12.15 -7.52 11.83
N ASP A 11 -12.65 -8.21 12.84
CA ASP A 11 -12.82 -9.66 12.79
C ASP A 11 -14.27 -10.01 12.43
N SER A 12 -14.41 -10.99 11.53
CA SER A 12 -15.64 -11.70 11.14
C SER A 12 -16.47 -11.09 9.99
N THR A 13 -16.17 -11.51 8.76
CA THR A 13 -17.18 -12.19 7.91
C THR A 13 -16.44 -13.09 6.91
N ALA A 14 -16.69 -14.40 6.99
CA ALA A 14 -16.22 -15.39 6.03
C ALA A 14 -16.56 -14.91 4.59
N THR A 15 -15.56 -14.71 3.75
CA THR A 15 -15.78 -14.41 2.33
C THR A 15 -15.07 -15.45 1.47
N ALA A 16 -15.86 -16.02 0.54
CA ALA A 16 -15.58 -17.10 -0.41
C ALA A 16 -14.14 -17.21 -0.92
N PRO A 17 -13.66 -18.42 -1.29
CA PRO A 17 -12.28 -18.67 -1.69
C PRO A 17 -11.83 -17.71 -2.80
N LYS A 18 -10.90 -16.80 -2.45
CA LYS A 18 -10.46 -15.71 -3.32
C LYS A 18 -9.20 -16.11 -4.05
N SER A 19 -9.28 -16.29 -5.36
CA SER A 19 -8.14 -16.74 -6.18
C SER A 19 -6.93 -15.77 -6.07
N PRO A 20 -5.74 -16.25 -5.69
CA PRO A 20 -4.53 -15.43 -5.51
C PRO A 20 -4.12 -14.66 -6.76
N ARG A 21 -4.35 -15.25 -7.95
CA ARG A 21 -4.05 -14.61 -9.23
C ARG A 21 -4.80 -13.29 -9.44
N LYS A 22 -6.01 -13.13 -8.90
CA LYS A 22 -6.76 -11.87 -8.98
C LYS A 22 -6.23 -10.84 -7.99
N ALA A 23 -5.78 -11.24 -6.81
CA ALA A 23 -5.17 -10.34 -5.84
C ALA A 23 -3.94 -9.62 -6.43
N VAL A 24 -3.08 -10.36 -7.12
CA VAL A 24 -1.87 -9.81 -7.76
C VAL A 24 -2.20 -8.82 -8.88
N VAL A 25 -3.20 -9.12 -9.70
CA VAL A 25 -3.66 -8.19 -10.77
C VAL A 25 -4.23 -6.90 -10.17
N TYR A 26 -4.98 -6.99 -9.07
CA TYR A 26 -5.48 -5.80 -8.36
C TYR A 26 -4.38 -5.03 -7.61
N SER A 27 -3.28 -5.69 -7.20
CA SER A 27 -2.13 -5.07 -6.51
C SER A 27 -1.26 -4.17 -7.39
N ILE A 28 -1.44 -4.18 -8.71
CA ILE A 28 -0.77 -3.24 -9.62
C ILE A 28 -1.13 -1.79 -9.23
N ILE A 29 -2.33 -1.61 -8.69
CA ILE A 29 -2.70 -0.36 -8.03
C ILE A 29 -2.21 -0.44 -6.57
N PRO A 30 -1.41 0.52 -6.08
CA PRO A 30 -0.95 0.53 -4.69
C PRO A 30 -2.13 0.38 -3.73
N GLY A 31 -2.13 -0.66 -2.87
CA GLY A 31 -3.23 -0.92 -1.93
C GLY A 31 -4.40 -1.77 -2.48
N GLY A 32 -4.45 -2.07 -3.77
CA GLY A 32 -5.53 -2.86 -4.39
C GLY A 32 -5.58 -4.31 -3.94
N GLY A 33 -4.43 -4.94 -3.69
CA GLY A 33 -4.36 -6.30 -3.12
C GLY A 33 -4.92 -6.39 -1.70
N GLN A 34 -4.69 -5.37 -0.87
CA GLN A 34 -5.21 -5.31 0.50
C GLN A 34 -6.74 -5.10 0.52
N LEU A 35 -7.27 -4.33 -0.44
CA LEU A 35 -8.71 -4.18 -0.63
C LEU A 35 -9.36 -5.52 -1.00
N TYR A 36 -8.73 -6.28 -1.89
CA TYR A 36 -9.19 -7.62 -2.31
C TYR A 36 -9.17 -8.63 -1.15
N ASN A 37 -8.13 -8.59 -0.32
CA ASN A 37 -7.99 -9.42 0.88
C ASN A 37 -8.87 -8.98 2.06
N GLY A 38 -9.77 -7.99 1.88
CA GLY A 38 -10.70 -7.51 2.92
C GLY A 38 -10.05 -6.63 4.00
N LYS A 39 -8.74 -6.42 3.95
CA LYS A 39 -7.96 -5.61 4.90
C LYS A 39 -8.07 -4.11 4.57
N LYS A 40 -9.28 -3.56 4.68
CA LYS A 40 -9.62 -2.17 4.28
C LYS A 40 -8.79 -1.10 4.99
N ILE A 41 -8.50 -1.25 6.29
CA ILE A 41 -7.70 -0.27 7.04
C ILE A 41 -6.27 -0.23 6.52
N LYS A 42 -5.65 -1.40 6.29
CA LYS A 42 -4.32 -1.48 5.67
C LYS A 42 -4.33 -0.82 4.29
N ALA A 43 -5.32 -1.15 3.46
CA ALA A 43 -5.46 -0.57 2.13
C ALA A 43 -5.54 0.97 2.20
N ALA A 44 -6.39 1.53 3.07
CA ALA A 44 -6.52 2.97 3.25
C ALA A 44 -5.22 3.64 3.71
N LEU A 45 -4.50 3.01 4.65
CA LEU A 45 -3.19 3.48 5.09
C LEU A 45 -2.19 3.54 3.93
N MET A 46 -2.12 2.48 3.12
CA MET A 46 -1.18 2.38 2.00
C MET A 46 -1.52 3.36 0.88
N PHE A 47 -2.81 3.50 0.53
CA PHE A 47 -3.27 4.54 -0.39
C PHE A 47 -2.94 5.95 0.13
N GLY A 48 -3.18 6.22 1.41
CA GLY A 48 -2.88 7.51 2.03
C GLY A 48 -1.38 7.83 2.02
N ALA A 49 -0.55 6.87 2.39
CA ALA A 49 0.91 7.01 2.37
C ALA A 49 1.43 7.23 0.94
N GLN A 50 0.95 6.44 -0.02
CA GLN A 50 1.33 6.56 -1.43
C GLN A 50 0.90 7.92 -2.00
N PHE A 51 -0.34 8.34 -1.74
CA PHE A 51 -0.86 9.64 -2.18
C PHE A 51 -0.04 10.78 -1.60
N TRP A 52 0.28 10.73 -0.30
CA TRP A 52 1.11 11.75 0.35
C TRP A 52 2.52 11.86 -0.26
N MET A 53 3.17 10.73 -0.53
CA MET A 53 4.50 10.72 -1.16
C MET A 53 4.47 11.27 -2.58
N LEU A 54 3.46 10.89 -3.38
CA LEU A 54 3.27 11.41 -4.73
C LEU A 54 2.94 12.90 -4.73
N TYR A 55 2.12 13.37 -3.79
CA TYR A 55 1.84 14.78 -3.58
C TYR A 55 3.13 15.54 -3.29
N GLN A 56 3.94 15.06 -2.34
CA GLN A 56 5.23 15.67 -2.02
C GLN A 56 6.22 15.63 -3.20
N PHE A 57 6.25 14.54 -3.97
CA PHE A 57 7.05 14.48 -5.19
C PHE A 57 6.61 15.56 -6.19
N GLN A 58 5.30 15.71 -6.41
CA GLN A 58 4.75 16.66 -7.37
C GLN A 58 4.96 18.10 -6.95
N THR A 59 4.75 18.44 -5.67
CA THR A 59 5.00 19.79 -5.16
C THR A 59 6.47 20.17 -5.27
N ASN A 60 7.39 19.28 -4.87
CA ASN A 60 8.82 19.52 -5.01
C ASN A 60 9.26 19.57 -6.48
N ARG A 61 8.66 18.79 -7.37
CA ARG A 61 8.88 18.88 -8.82
C ARG A 61 8.42 20.21 -9.38
N SER A 62 7.24 20.68 -8.95
CA SER A 62 6.69 21.97 -9.37
C SER A 62 7.61 23.10 -8.93
N SER A 63 7.95 23.18 -7.64
CA SER A 63 8.85 24.20 -7.10
C SER A 63 10.26 24.15 -7.71
N TYR A 64 10.75 22.97 -8.12
CA TYR A 64 12.02 22.85 -8.85
C TYR A 64 11.95 23.45 -10.26
N ASN A 65 10.81 23.29 -10.94
CA ASN A 65 10.59 23.78 -12.30
C ASN A 65 10.29 25.28 -12.34
N SER A 66 9.57 25.80 -11.34
CA SER A 66 9.24 27.22 -11.22
C SER A 66 10.27 28.01 -10.42
N TRP A 67 11.39 27.41 -10.01
CA TRP A 67 12.35 28.04 -9.09
C TRP A 67 12.89 29.40 -9.56
N ASP A 68 12.95 29.60 -10.88
CA ASP A 68 13.47 30.84 -11.50
C ASP A 68 12.54 32.06 -11.31
N ASP A 69 11.35 31.88 -10.72
CA ASP A 69 10.40 32.96 -10.41
C ASP A 69 10.82 33.87 -9.24
N GLY A 70 11.92 33.56 -8.55
CA GLY A 70 12.45 34.34 -7.41
C GLY A 70 11.58 34.29 -6.14
N SER A 71 10.52 33.49 -6.11
CA SER A 71 9.57 33.39 -4.99
C SER A 71 9.99 32.39 -3.90
N TYR A 72 11.13 31.71 -4.07
CA TYR A 72 11.59 30.65 -3.17
C TYR A 72 12.81 31.07 -2.34
N THR A 73 12.73 30.85 -1.03
CA THR A 73 13.82 31.13 -0.09
C THR A 73 14.89 30.03 -0.04
N LYS A 74 14.60 28.85 -0.57
CA LYS A 74 15.50 27.68 -0.53
C LYS A 74 16.21 27.50 -1.88
N PRO A 75 17.46 26.98 -1.90
CA PRO A 75 18.17 26.69 -3.14
C PRO A 75 17.42 25.70 -4.02
N ARG A 76 17.56 25.82 -5.35
CA ARG A 76 16.94 24.91 -6.33
C ARG A 76 17.21 23.42 -6.04
N GLU A 77 18.43 23.15 -5.59
CA GLU A 77 18.91 21.83 -5.20
C GLU A 77 18.08 21.18 -4.07
N TYR A 78 17.52 21.98 -3.16
CA TYR A 78 16.65 21.48 -2.10
C TYR A 78 15.42 20.77 -2.67
N TYR A 79 14.75 21.39 -3.65
CA TYR A 79 13.56 20.84 -4.29
C TYR A 79 13.91 19.63 -5.19
N ARG A 80 15.07 19.66 -5.85
CA ARG A 80 15.59 18.52 -6.62
C ARG A 80 15.80 17.29 -5.74
N ASN A 81 16.51 17.48 -4.63
CA ASN A 81 16.85 16.39 -3.71
C ASN A 81 15.60 15.84 -3.02
N ASN A 82 14.67 16.69 -2.61
CA ASN A 82 13.42 16.24 -2.02
C ASN A 82 12.54 15.48 -3.01
N ARG A 83 12.40 15.95 -4.26
CA ARG A 83 11.69 15.20 -5.30
C ARG A 83 12.29 13.80 -5.46
N ASN A 84 13.61 13.69 -5.60
CA ASN A 84 14.28 12.39 -5.75
C ASN A 84 14.10 11.51 -4.50
N LYS A 85 14.16 12.08 -3.29
CA LYS A 85 13.89 11.37 -2.03
C LYS A 85 12.48 10.78 -2.00
N TYR A 86 11.46 11.57 -2.33
CA TYR A 86 10.07 11.08 -2.36
C TYR A 86 9.81 10.09 -3.50
N ALA A 87 10.51 10.21 -4.63
CA ALA A 87 10.47 9.20 -5.69
C ALA A 87 10.99 7.85 -5.20
N TRP A 88 12.13 7.84 -4.51
CA TRP A 88 12.69 6.63 -3.91
C TRP A 88 11.76 6.03 -2.84
N TYR A 89 11.26 6.85 -1.91
CA TYR A 89 10.30 6.38 -0.91
C TYR A 89 9.03 5.79 -1.53
N SER A 90 8.48 6.44 -2.55
CA SER A 90 7.34 5.94 -3.32
C SER A 90 7.65 4.57 -3.94
N ALA A 91 8.83 4.40 -4.55
CA ALA A 91 9.24 3.13 -5.14
C ALA A 91 9.37 2.02 -4.10
N PHE A 92 9.99 2.31 -2.95
CA PHE A 92 10.11 1.34 -1.85
C PHE A 92 8.75 0.92 -1.28
N VAL A 93 7.85 1.89 -1.03
CA VAL A 93 6.49 1.60 -0.53
C VAL A 93 5.68 0.80 -1.56
N TYR A 94 5.83 1.10 -2.84
CA TYR A 94 5.16 0.36 -3.90
C TYR A 94 5.61 -1.13 -3.92
N ILE A 95 6.92 -1.37 -3.88
CA ILE A 95 7.46 -2.74 -3.84
C ILE A 95 7.05 -3.47 -2.56
N TYR A 96 7.11 -2.79 -1.40
CA TYR A 96 6.68 -3.36 -0.12
C TYR A 96 5.20 -3.77 -0.16
N ASN A 97 4.33 -2.91 -0.68
CA ASN A 97 2.90 -3.21 -0.81
C ASN A 97 2.63 -4.41 -1.70
N LEU A 98 3.38 -4.54 -2.79
CA LEU A 98 3.29 -5.70 -3.67
C LEU A 98 3.74 -6.98 -2.95
N ALA A 99 4.86 -6.92 -2.23
CA ALA A 99 5.40 -8.05 -1.47
C ALA A 99 4.44 -8.50 -0.35
N ASP A 100 3.92 -7.58 0.46
CA ASP A 100 2.96 -7.86 1.54
C ASP A 100 1.70 -8.55 0.99
N ALA A 101 1.15 -8.04 -0.11
CA ALA A 101 -0.01 -8.66 -0.77
C ALA A 101 0.30 -10.03 -1.38
N LEU A 102 1.49 -10.21 -1.97
CA LEU A 102 1.93 -11.49 -2.53
C LEU A 102 2.06 -12.55 -1.44
N VAL A 103 2.74 -12.22 -0.33
CA VAL A 103 2.92 -13.12 0.82
C VAL A 103 1.56 -13.49 1.44
N ASP A 104 0.70 -12.50 1.70
CA ASP A 104 -0.65 -12.72 2.22
C ASP A 104 -1.46 -13.69 1.33
N SER A 105 -1.39 -13.49 0.01
CA SER A 105 -2.14 -14.32 -0.95
C SER A 105 -1.60 -15.74 -1.10
N HIS A 106 -0.29 -15.94 -0.92
CA HIS A 106 0.31 -17.27 -0.95
C HIS A 106 -0.03 -18.05 0.31
N LEU A 107 0.01 -17.40 1.48
CA LEU A 107 -0.27 -18.05 2.75
C LEU A 107 -1.73 -18.51 2.86
N SER A 108 -2.69 -17.68 2.43
CA SER A 108 -4.12 -18.03 2.47
C SER A 108 -4.47 -19.28 1.65
N ASP A 109 -3.75 -19.51 0.55
CA ASP A 109 -3.93 -20.68 -0.32
C ASP A 109 -3.47 -21.99 0.36
N PHE A 110 -2.49 -21.92 1.27
CA PHE A 110 -2.03 -23.07 2.04
C PHE A 110 -3.01 -23.46 3.14
N ASP A 111 -3.52 -22.48 3.91
CA ASP A 111 -4.48 -22.75 4.99
C ASP A 111 -5.78 -23.39 4.47
N GLU A 112 -6.32 -22.89 3.35
CA GLU A 112 -7.54 -23.45 2.75
C GLU A 112 -7.37 -24.92 2.31
N LYS A 113 -6.19 -25.29 1.79
CA LYS A 113 -5.90 -26.68 1.39
C LYS A 113 -5.83 -27.60 2.59
N ASN A 114 -5.19 -27.16 3.68
CA ASN A 114 -5.06 -27.94 4.90
C ASN A 114 -6.42 -28.16 5.58
N GLU A 115 -7.27 -27.13 5.61
CA GLU A 115 -8.63 -27.21 6.15
C GLU A 115 -9.51 -28.21 5.39
N LYS A 116 -9.44 -28.21 4.05
CA LYS A 116 -10.19 -29.17 3.22
C LYS A 116 -9.72 -30.60 3.40
N VAL A 117 -8.42 -30.82 3.56
CA VAL A 117 -7.85 -32.14 3.82
C VAL A 117 -8.36 -32.69 5.16
N ASP A 118 -8.36 -31.87 6.21
CA ASP A 118 -8.82 -32.28 7.54
C ASP A 118 -10.32 -32.64 7.57
N LYS A 119 -11.17 -31.85 6.89
CA LYS A 119 -12.61 -32.12 6.73
C LYS A 119 -12.96 -33.35 5.87
N THR A 120 -12.02 -33.86 5.09
CA THR A 120 -12.22 -35.10 4.30
C THR A 120 -11.76 -36.37 4.99
N GLN A 121 -11.04 -36.24 6.11
CA GLN A 121 -10.50 -37.37 6.88
C GLN A 121 -11.31 -37.66 8.17
N ASN A 122 -12.40 -36.91 8.41
CA ASN A 122 -13.28 -37.01 9.56
C ASN A 122 -14.74 -37.09 9.09
#